data_AF-A0A9D9QZB6-F1
#
_entry.id   AF-A0A9D9QZB6-F1
#
_cell.length_a   1.000
_cell.length_b   1.000
_cell.length_c   1.000
_cell.angle_alpha   90.00
_cell.angle_beta   90.00
_cell.angle_gamma   90.00
#
_symmetry.space_group_name_H-M   'P 1'
#
loop_
_entity.id
_entity.type
_entity.pdbx_description
1 polymer ?
#
loop_
_entity_poly.entity_id
_entity_poly.type
_entity_poly.pdbx_seq_one_letter_code
_entity_poly.pdbx_strand_id
1 'polypeptide(L)'
;MKYFIPQLFLTTACFLSATLSQADSSETTKFSVPAEYCFPQTSLRGGFDRIILDHHVIIPPEHHFKIGDVFVGARFKSKPNVLWLTNGSSWWNVNDDTVGPKSYASGQLQPVIPTSISYDPIDVSAFIGDGEIWVGYGLRSEAESWREALDEMKRNQRFNILWEIGVPSFPFPSAGLHSLLPNICLTSTQMTTTISTLDTMPIPNKTGLDIETIPEATKP
;
A
#
# COMPACT_ATOMS: atom_id res chain seq x y z
N MET A 1 50.28 26.49 37.20
CA MET A 1 49.76 25.66 36.08
C MET A 1 48.36 26.15 35.76
N LYS A 2 48.18 26.76 34.59
CA LYS A 2 46.96 27.45 34.17
C LYS A 2 46.38 26.73 32.95
N TYR A 3 45.11 26.36 33.07
CA TYR A 3 44.11 26.06 32.05
C TYR A 3 44.50 25.15 30.89
N PHE A 4 44.10 23.87 30.99
CA PHE A 4 43.90 23.02 29.82
C PHE A 4 42.47 22.46 29.86
N ILE A 5 41.75 22.69 28.75
CA ILE A 5 40.57 21.97 28.27
C ILE A 5 39.23 22.42 28.91
N PRO A 6 38.49 23.29 28.20
CA PRO A 6 37.14 22.87 27.81
C PRO A 6 36.73 23.36 26.40
N GLN A 7 37.66 23.48 25.45
CA GLN A 7 37.32 23.89 24.07
C GLN A 7 37.08 22.72 23.10
N LEU A 8 37.41 21.49 23.48
CA LEU A 8 37.31 20.33 22.57
C LEU A 8 35.94 19.62 22.57
N PHE A 9 35.01 19.98 23.46
CA PHE A 9 33.71 19.29 23.55
C PHE A 9 32.55 20.03 22.85
N LEU A 10 32.75 21.28 22.43
CA LEU A 10 31.71 22.07 21.75
C LEU A 10 31.76 21.94 20.22
N THR A 11 32.90 21.54 19.65
CA THR A 11 33.04 21.36 18.19
C THR A 11 32.50 20.00 17.72
N THR A 12 32.52 18.96 18.56
CA THR A 12 32.01 17.62 18.20
C THR A 12 30.47 17.56 18.17
N ALA A 13 29.78 18.34 18.98
CA ALA A 13 28.31 18.40 18.98
C ALA A 13 27.73 19.11 17.73
N CYS A 14 28.45 20.09 17.17
CA CYS A 14 28.03 20.76 15.94
C CYS A 14 28.28 19.90 14.68
N PHE A 15 29.29 19.04 14.67
CA PHE A 15 29.52 18.12 13.54
C PHE A 15 28.57 16.92 13.52
N LEU A 16 28.05 16.48 14.68
CA LEU A 16 27.05 15.40 14.76
C LEU A 16 25.62 15.86 14.40
N SER A 17 25.37 17.17 14.42
CA SER A 17 24.06 17.73 14.01
C SER A 17 23.99 18.03 12.50
N ALA A 18 25.11 17.96 11.78
CA ALA A 18 25.17 18.24 10.35
C ALA A 18 24.86 17.01 9.46
N THR A 19 24.76 15.80 10.03
CA THR A 19 24.55 14.57 9.24
C THR A 19 23.08 14.13 9.14
N LEU A 20 22.13 14.90 9.67
CA LEU A 20 20.70 14.53 9.69
C LEU A 20 19.77 15.51 8.95
N SER A 21 20.32 16.38 8.11
CA SER A 21 19.52 17.18 7.17
C SER A 21 19.87 16.80 5.74
N GLN A 22 19.56 15.56 5.34
CA GLN A 22 19.31 15.29 3.94
C GLN A 22 17.92 15.87 3.65
N ALA A 23 17.89 17.11 3.17
CA ALA A 23 16.68 17.70 2.66
C ALA A 23 16.24 16.91 1.43
N ASP A 24 15.05 16.33 1.47
CA ASP A 24 14.39 15.78 0.29
C ASP A 24 14.42 16.85 -0.80
N SER A 25 15.17 16.61 -1.88
CA SER A 25 15.16 17.52 -3.03
C SER A 25 13.83 17.31 -3.75
N SER A 26 12.96 18.31 -3.70
CA SER A 26 11.74 18.35 -4.50
C SER A 26 11.89 19.30 -5.68
N GLU A 27 11.62 18.81 -6.89
CA GLU A 27 11.64 19.60 -8.12
C GLU A 27 10.21 19.71 -8.66
N THR A 28 9.75 20.93 -8.93
CA THR A 28 8.43 21.16 -9.52
C THR A 28 8.57 21.56 -10.99
N THR A 29 8.03 20.72 -11.86
CA THR A 29 7.92 20.98 -13.30
C THR A 29 6.53 21.52 -13.63
N LYS A 30 6.46 22.68 -14.28
CA LYS A 30 5.22 23.20 -14.86
C LYS A 30 5.09 22.71 -16.30
N PHE A 31 3.90 22.24 -16.67
CA PHE A 31 3.65 21.79 -18.03
C PHE A 31 3.32 22.99 -18.94
N SER A 32 3.77 22.93 -20.19
CA SER A 32 3.49 23.96 -21.20
C SER A 32 2.03 23.95 -21.67
N VAL A 33 1.36 22.80 -21.53
CA VAL A 33 -0.07 22.56 -21.75
C VAL A 33 -0.58 21.59 -20.69
N PRO A 34 -1.88 21.57 -20.34
CA PRO A 34 -2.42 20.58 -19.42
C PRO A 34 -2.08 19.16 -19.89
N ALA A 35 -1.40 18.41 -19.04
CA ALA A 35 -1.09 17.00 -19.28
C ALA A 35 -2.27 16.15 -18.82
N GLU A 36 -2.58 15.10 -19.58
CA GLU A 36 -3.55 14.09 -19.19
C GLU A 36 -2.83 12.78 -18.84
N TYR A 37 -3.13 12.23 -17.67
CA TYR A 37 -2.62 10.95 -17.22
C TYR A 37 -3.78 10.01 -16.93
N CYS A 38 -3.91 8.95 -17.73
CA CYS A 38 -4.96 7.95 -17.58
C CYS A 38 -4.40 6.62 -17.07
N PHE A 39 -5.09 5.99 -16.13
CA PHE A 39 -4.77 4.67 -15.60
C PHE A 39 -6.05 3.88 -15.33
N PRO A 40 -6.02 2.54 -15.40
CA PRO A 40 -7.21 1.73 -15.17
C PRO A 40 -7.67 1.86 -13.71
N GLN A 41 -8.98 1.94 -13.49
CA GLN A 41 -9.53 1.91 -12.14
C GLN A 41 -9.19 0.59 -11.45
N THR A 42 -9.26 -0.53 -12.18
CA THR A 42 -8.94 -1.87 -11.67
C THR A 42 -7.92 -2.54 -12.57
N SER A 43 -6.90 -3.16 -11.97
CA SER A 43 -5.91 -3.98 -12.67
C SER A 43 -5.84 -5.35 -12.01
N LEU A 44 -6.01 -6.40 -12.81
CA LEU A 44 -5.91 -7.79 -12.35
C LEU A 44 -4.82 -8.49 -13.16
N ARG A 45 -3.81 -9.03 -12.46
CA ARG A 45 -2.61 -9.60 -13.07
C ARG A 45 -2.26 -10.94 -12.42
N GLY A 46 -1.69 -11.84 -13.21
CA GLY A 46 -1.28 -13.18 -12.75
C GLY A 46 -2.31 -14.28 -13.04
N GLY A 47 -2.03 -15.48 -12.52
CA GLY A 47 -2.96 -16.62 -12.50
C GLY A 47 -3.65 -16.72 -11.14
N PHE A 48 -4.60 -17.66 -11.01
CA PHE A 48 -5.29 -17.91 -9.74
C PHE A 48 -4.34 -18.32 -8.60
N ASP A 49 -3.16 -18.86 -8.92
CA ASP A 49 -2.09 -19.25 -7.99
C ASP A 49 -1.23 -18.07 -7.49
N ARG A 50 -1.33 -16.90 -8.13
CA ARG A 50 -0.46 -15.74 -7.88
C ARG A 50 -1.11 -14.43 -8.32
N ILE A 51 -2.31 -14.18 -7.84
CA ILE A 51 -3.11 -13.04 -8.29
C ILE A 51 -2.68 -11.75 -7.59
N ILE A 52 -2.65 -10.65 -8.35
CA ILE A 52 -2.58 -9.29 -7.83
C ILE A 52 -3.81 -8.56 -8.37
N LEU A 53 -4.59 -7.95 -7.48
CA LEU A 53 -5.75 -7.15 -7.81
C LEU A 53 -5.59 -5.77 -7.18
N ASP A 54 -5.30 -4.78 -8.02
CA ASP A 54 -5.25 -3.38 -7.64
C ASP A 54 -6.54 -2.69 -8.04
N HIS A 55 -7.02 -1.78 -7.20
CA HIS A 55 -8.22 -1.00 -7.45
C HIS A 55 -8.11 0.42 -6.91
N HIS A 56 -8.67 1.38 -7.63
CA HIS A 56 -8.73 2.77 -7.21
C HIS A 56 -10.17 3.09 -6.80
N VAL A 57 -10.38 3.29 -5.49
CA VAL A 57 -11.67 3.73 -4.96
C VAL A 57 -11.84 5.21 -5.31
N ILE A 58 -12.87 5.51 -6.08
CA ILE A 58 -13.23 6.88 -6.46
C ILE A 58 -14.22 7.40 -5.44
N ILE A 59 -13.82 8.42 -4.68
CA ILE A 59 -14.67 9.07 -3.69
C ILE A 59 -15.50 10.15 -4.43
N PRO A 60 -16.81 10.23 -4.23
CA PRO A 60 -17.62 11.23 -4.90
C PRO A 60 -17.37 12.63 -4.29
N PRO A 61 -17.56 13.72 -5.06
CA PRO A 61 -17.17 15.08 -4.68
C PRO A 61 -17.70 15.54 -3.31
N GLU A 62 -18.94 15.18 -2.96
CA GLU A 62 -19.56 15.52 -1.69
C GLU A 62 -18.89 14.88 -0.47
N HIS A 63 -17.98 13.92 -0.67
CA HIS A 63 -17.26 13.21 0.38
C HIS A 63 -15.76 13.47 0.37
N HIS A 64 -15.24 14.26 -0.57
CA HIS A 64 -13.83 14.62 -0.60
C HIS A 64 -13.38 15.26 0.71
N PHE A 65 -12.27 14.77 1.24
CA PHE A 65 -11.60 15.23 2.47
C PHE A 65 -12.41 15.10 3.75
N LYS A 66 -13.59 14.44 3.72
CA LYS A 66 -14.28 14.03 4.93
C LYS A 66 -13.53 12.90 5.61
N ILE A 67 -13.71 12.78 6.92
CA ILE A 67 -13.14 11.68 7.70
C ILE A 67 -13.91 10.39 7.38
N GLY A 68 -13.17 9.33 7.11
CA GLY A 68 -13.73 8.04 6.75
C GLY A 68 -12.69 6.93 6.69
N ASP A 69 -13.16 5.77 6.26
CA ASP A 69 -12.37 4.56 6.09
C ASP A 69 -12.71 3.90 4.75
N VAL A 70 -11.71 3.31 4.12
CA VAL A 70 -11.86 2.47 2.94
C VAL A 70 -11.71 1.01 3.35
N PHE A 71 -12.56 0.15 2.81
CA PHE A 71 -12.62 -1.26 3.13
C PHE A 71 -12.44 -2.10 1.87
N VAL A 72 -11.56 -3.09 1.96
CA VAL A 72 -11.49 -4.20 1.03
C VAL A 72 -11.88 -5.44 1.80
N GLY A 73 -12.84 -6.20 1.28
CA GLY A 73 -13.35 -7.39 1.94
C GLY A 73 -13.50 -8.59 1.04
N ALA A 74 -13.54 -9.76 1.67
CA ALA A 74 -13.78 -11.04 1.03
C ALA A 74 -15.01 -11.69 1.66
N ARG A 75 -15.87 -12.24 0.80
CA ARG A 75 -17.06 -13.00 1.18
C ARG A 75 -17.07 -14.31 0.40
N PHE A 76 -17.58 -15.37 1.02
CA PHE A 76 -17.77 -16.66 0.36
C PHE A 76 -19.26 -16.91 0.15
N LYS A 77 -19.68 -17.33 -1.03
CA LYS A 77 -21.08 -17.67 -1.35
C LYS A 77 -21.59 -18.80 -0.44
N SER A 78 -20.72 -19.73 -0.07
CA SER A 78 -20.95 -20.81 0.89
C SER A 78 -21.15 -20.31 2.34
N LYS A 79 -20.66 -19.10 2.67
CA LYS A 79 -20.74 -18.48 3.99
C LYS A 79 -21.11 -16.99 3.87
N PRO A 80 -22.32 -16.65 3.39
CA PRO A 80 -22.67 -15.29 3.00
C PRO A 80 -22.72 -14.29 4.18
N ASN A 81 -22.82 -14.80 5.41
CA ASN A 81 -22.86 -13.99 6.63
C ASN A 81 -21.48 -13.71 7.23
N VAL A 82 -20.41 -14.26 6.65
CA VAL A 82 -19.04 -14.07 7.13
C VAL A 82 -18.33 -13.09 6.21
N LEU A 83 -17.90 -11.96 6.77
CA LEU A 83 -17.14 -10.95 6.07
C LEU A 83 -15.71 -10.90 6.64
N TRP A 84 -14.75 -11.07 5.75
CA TRP A 84 -13.34 -10.83 6.03
C TRP A 84 -12.95 -9.47 5.49
N LEU A 85 -12.12 -8.73 6.21
CA LEU A 85 -11.58 -7.44 5.80
C LEU A 85 -10.06 -7.50 5.80
N THR A 86 -9.43 -6.73 4.91
CA THR A 86 -7.97 -6.61 4.84
C THR A 86 -7.50 -5.17 4.96
N ASN A 87 -6.31 -5.00 5.53
CA ASN A 87 -5.55 -3.76 5.52
C ASN A 87 -4.42 -3.76 4.46
N GLY A 88 -4.42 -4.75 3.55
CA GLY A 88 -3.40 -5.01 2.55
C GLY A 88 -2.33 -6.01 2.96
N SER A 89 -2.12 -6.23 4.26
CA SER A 89 -1.10 -7.15 4.78
C SER A 89 -1.67 -8.40 5.43
N SER A 90 -2.85 -8.33 6.04
CA SER A 90 -3.51 -9.55 6.56
C SER A 90 -5.03 -9.47 6.43
N TRP A 91 -5.70 -10.59 6.73
CA TRP A 91 -7.14 -10.76 6.62
C TRP A 91 -7.74 -11.12 7.97
N TRP A 92 -8.83 -10.45 8.35
CA TRP A 92 -9.51 -10.67 9.62
C TRP A 92 -11.01 -10.81 9.44
N ASN A 93 -11.62 -11.76 10.14
CA ASN A 93 -13.06 -11.81 10.22
C ASN A 93 -13.53 -10.57 10.98
N VAL A 94 -14.52 -9.86 10.44
CA VAL A 94 -14.98 -8.58 10.99
C VAL A 94 -15.45 -8.69 12.43
N ASN A 95 -15.98 -9.85 12.80
CA ASN A 95 -16.56 -10.14 14.12
C ASN A 95 -15.51 -10.56 15.17
N ASP A 96 -14.28 -10.87 14.77
CA ASP A 96 -13.23 -11.25 15.73
C ASP A 96 -12.77 -10.04 16.56
N ASP A 97 -12.50 -10.25 17.83
CA ASP A 97 -12.03 -9.21 18.79
C ASP A 97 -10.53 -8.88 18.64
N THR A 98 -9.93 -9.18 17.48
CA THR A 98 -8.51 -8.91 17.22
C THR A 98 -8.19 -7.41 17.26
N VAL A 99 -7.03 -7.08 17.82
CA VAL A 99 -6.54 -5.71 17.99
C VAL A 99 -6.08 -5.13 16.64
N GLY A 100 -6.76 -4.10 16.16
CA GLY A 100 -6.32 -3.27 15.02
C GLY A 100 -7.45 -2.80 14.11
N PRO A 101 -7.27 -1.67 13.39
CA PRO A 101 -8.21 -1.25 12.38
C PRO A 101 -8.23 -2.27 11.22
N LYS A 102 -9.44 -2.72 10.87
CA LYS A 102 -9.67 -3.61 9.72
C LYS A 102 -9.99 -2.82 8.45
N SER A 103 -9.74 -1.51 8.46
CA SER A 103 -9.80 -0.66 7.27
C SER A 103 -8.47 -0.71 6.50
N TYR A 104 -8.57 -0.56 5.19
CA TYR A 104 -7.44 -0.49 4.27
C TYR A 104 -6.74 0.86 4.34
N ALA A 105 -7.54 1.92 4.37
CA ALA A 105 -7.09 3.29 4.57
C ALA A 105 -8.03 3.99 5.54
N SER A 106 -7.49 4.88 6.36
CA SER A 106 -8.23 5.65 7.37
C SER A 106 -7.78 7.10 7.35
N GLY A 107 -8.72 8.03 7.51
CA GLY A 107 -8.44 9.46 7.64
C GLY A 107 -9.27 10.30 6.68
N GLN A 108 -8.69 11.39 6.19
CA GLN A 108 -9.34 12.24 5.19
C GLN A 108 -9.37 11.54 3.84
N LEU A 109 -10.58 11.25 3.34
CA LEU A 109 -10.79 10.55 2.09
C LEU A 109 -10.31 11.40 0.90
N GLN A 110 -9.24 10.95 0.26
CA GLN A 110 -8.75 11.56 -0.98
C GLN A 110 -9.70 11.23 -2.15
N PRO A 111 -9.74 12.05 -3.22
CA PRO A 111 -10.60 11.79 -4.39
C PRO A 111 -10.38 10.42 -5.02
N VAL A 112 -9.13 9.93 -5.01
CA VAL A 112 -8.74 8.61 -5.51
C VAL A 112 -7.89 7.93 -4.44
N ILE A 113 -8.32 6.76 -3.97
CA ILE A 113 -7.61 5.99 -2.95
C ILE A 113 -7.20 4.63 -3.55
N PRO A 114 -5.89 4.37 -3.72
CA PRO A 114 -5.42 3.09 -4.22
C PRO A 114 -5.58 2.00 -3.14
N THR A 115 -6.09 0.84 -3.56
CA THR A 115 -6.24 -0.35 -2.74
C THR A 115 -5.74 -1.59 -3.49
N SER A 116 -5.41 -2.62 -2.74
CA SER A 116 -5.10 -3.95 -3.27
C SER A 116 -5.70 -5.02 -2.38
N ILE A 117 -5.98 -6.21 -2.91
CA ILE A 117 -6.36 -7.36 -2.08
C ILE A 117 -5.16 -7.91 -1.29
N SER A 118 -3.93 -7.62 -1.72
CA SER A 118 -2.70 -7.90 -0.99
C SER A 118 -1.51 -7.16 -1.63
N TYR A 119 -0.53 -6.75 -0.82
CA TYR A 119 0.73 -6.21 -1.36
C TYR A 119 1.58 -7.26 -2.08
N ASP A 120 1.38 -8.54 -1.78
CA ASP A 120 2.07 -9.67 -2.40
C ASP A 120 1.10 -10.50 -3.26
N PRO A 121 1.58 -11.23 -4.29
CA PRO A 121 0.73 -12.15 -5.03
C PRO A 121 0.15 -13.24 -4.12
N ILE A 122 -1.16 -13.49 -4.22
CA ILE A 122 -1.85 -14.49 -3.39
C ILE A 122 -2.41 -15.66 -4.23
N ASP A 123 -2.45 -16.85 -3.64
CA ASP A 123 -3.15 -18.00 -4.21
C ASP A 123 -4.62 -17.98 -3.78
N VAL A 124 -5.52 -17.90 -4.76
CA VAL A 124 -6.97 -17.92 -4.58
C VAL A 124 -7.63 -19.14 -5.21
N SER A 125 -6.85 -20.13 -5.65
CA SER A 125 -7.35 -21.31 -6.38
C SER A 125 -8.40 -22.07 -5.58
N ALA A 126 -8.26 -22.11 -4.25
CA ALA A 126 -9.22 -22.76 -3.35
C ALA A 126 -10.58 -22.04 -3.25
N PHE A 127 -10.70 -20.82 -3.78
CA PHE A 127 -11.89 -19.98 -3.68
C PHE A 127 -12.61 -19.80 -5.02
N ILE A 128 -12.15 -20.49 -6.07
CA ILE A 128 -12.78 -20.45 -7.40
C ILE A 128 -14.26 -20.88 -7.31
N GLY A 129 -15.15 -20.05 -7.85
CA GLY A 129 -16.60 -20.26 -7.86
C GLY A 129 -17.32 -19.88 -6.56
N ASP A 130 -16.59 -19.63 -5.46
CA ASP A 130 -17.16 -19.37 -4.14
C ASP A 130 -16.78 -17.98 -3.59
N GLY A 131 -15.57 -17.51 -3.88
CA GLY A 131 -15.03 -16.27 -3.36
C GLY A 131 -15.50 -15.02 -4.12
N GLU A 132 -15.72 -13.95 -3.37
CA GLU A 132 -16.04 -12.62 -3.88
C GLU A 132 -15.17 -11.59 -3.17
N ILE A 133 -14.61 -10.66 -3.93
CA ILE A 133 -13.90 -9.48 -3.43
C ILE A 133 -14.82 -8.27 -3.55
N TRP A 134 -14.90 -7.52 -2.47
CA TRP A 134 -15.74 -6.35 -2.30
C TRP A 134 -14.90 -5.15 -1.91
N VAL A 135 -15.32 -3.96 -2.35
CA VAL A 135 -14.66 -2.71 -2.02
C VAL A 135 -15.68 -1.62 -1.73
N GLY A 136 -15.35 -0.72 -0.81
CA GLY A 136 -16.20 0.40 -0.46
C GLY A 136 -15.57 1.36 0.53
N TYR A 137 -16.32 2.39 0.89
CA TYR A 137 -15.88 3.36 1.88
C TYR A 137 -17.04 3.83 2.78
N GLY A 138 -16.70 4.15 4.02
CA GLY A 138 -17.59 4.65 5.05
C GLY A 138 -17.15 6.00 5.57
N LEU A 139 -18.11 6.81 6.01
CA LEU A 139 -17.86 8.08 6.67
C LEU A 139 -17.99 7.90 8.18
N ARG A 140 -17.20 8.68 8.92
CA ARG A 140 -17.30 8.78 10.38
C ARG A 140 -16.78 10.12 10.87
N SER A 141 -17.08 10.44 12.11
CA SER A 141 -16.43 11.51 12.86
C SER A 141 -15.05 11.07 13.38
N GLU A 142 -14.21 12.02 13.78
CA GLU A 142 -12.87 11.75 14.29
C GLU A 142 -12.84 10.88 15.56
N ALA A 143 -13.89 10.97 16.38
CA ALA A 143 -14.03 10.22 17.63
C ALA A 143 -14.57 8.80 17.45
N GLU A 144 -15.19 8.53 16.30
CA GLU A 144 -15.74 7.21 15.96
C GLU A 144 -14.64 6.29 15.41
N SER A 145 -14.81 4.98 15.57
CA SER A 145 -13.87 3.98 15.07
C SER A 145 -14.17 3.57 13.63
N TRP A 146 -13.29 2.75 13.05
CA TRP A 146 -13.52 2.15 11.73
C TRP A 146 -14.81 1.32 11.66
N ARG A 147 -15.31 0.81 12.79
CA ARG A 147 -16.54 0.00 12.82
C ARG A 147 -17.77 0.85 12.51
N GLU A 148 -17.83 2.08 13.02
CA GLU A 148 -18.90 3.03 12.70
C GLU A 148 -18.90 3.39 11.21
N ALA A 149 -17.70 3.62 10.63
CA ALA A 149 -17.57 3.83 9.19
C ALA A 149 -18.04 2.60 8.39
N LEU A 150 -17.67 1.38 8.81
CA LEU A 150 -18.12 0.15 8.16
C LEU A 150 -19.65 0.02 8.17
N ASP A 151 -20.29 0.27 9.31
CA ASP A 151 -21.73 0.17 9.43
C ASP A 151 -22.44 1.28 8.65
N GLU A 152 -21.87 2.49 8.61
CA GLU A 152 -22.35 3.58 7.78
C GLU A 152 -22.27 3.24 6.28
N MET A 153 -21.15 2.67 5.82
CA MET A 153 -20.99 2.18 4.45
C MET A 153 -22.07 1.16 4.09
N LYS A 154 -22.30 0.18 4.97
CA LYS A 154 -23.33 -0.85 4.76
C LYS A 154 -24.73 -0.26 4.68
N ARG A 155 -25.09 0.66 5.59
CA ARG A 155 -26.40 1.35 5.59
C ARG A 155 -26.64 2.13 4.29
N ASN A 156 -25.59 2.73 3.75
CA ASN A 156 -25.66 3.50 2.51
C ASN A 156 -25.37 2.67 1.24
N GLN A 157 -25.27 1.34 1.35
CA GLN A 157 -25.06 0.43 0.22
C GLN A 157 -23.84 0.78 -0.64
N ARG A 158 -22.76 1.26 -0.01
CA ARG A 158 -21.52 1.66 -0.70
C ARG A 158 -20.44 0.58 -0.73
N PHE A 159 -20.83 -0.67 -0.49
CA PHE A 159 -19.94 -1.82 -0.54
C PHE A 159 -20.31 -2.69 -1.73
N ASN A 160 -19.47 -2.69 -2.76
CA ASN A 160 -19.80 -3.27 -4.05
C ASN A 160 -18.88 -4.43 -4.39
N ILE A 161 -19.40 -5.42 -5.11
CA ILE A 161 -18.60 -6.51 -5.68
C ILE A 161 -17.66 -5.91 -6.71
N LEU A 162 -16.38 -6.23 -6.55
CA LEU A 162 -15.34 -5.89 -7.51
C LEU A 162 -14.97 -7.11 -8.38
N TRP A 163 -14.88 -8.29 -7.76
CA TRP A 163 -14.42 -9.49 -8.43
C TRP A 163 -15.07 -10.76 -7.87
N GLU A 164 -15.68 -11.56 -8.73
CA GLU A 164 -16.02 -12.95 -8.42
C GLU A 164 -14.85 -13.86 -8.80
N ILE A 165 -14.30 -14.57 -7.82
CA ILE A 165 -13.11 -15.39 -8.03
C ILE A 165 -13.50 -16.60 -8.87
N GLY A 166 -13.12 -16.57 -10.14
CA GLY A 166 -13.34 -17.67 -11.09
C GLY A 166 -14.80 -17.83 -11.49
N VAL A 167 -15.10 -17.49 -12.74
CA VAL A 167 -16.42 -17.70 -13.34
C VAL A 167 -16.45 -19.07 -14.00
N PRO A 168 -17.51 -19.88 -13.82
CA PRO A 168 -17.62 -21.16 -14.49
C PRO A 168 -17.36 -21.02 -16.00
N SER A 169 -16.46 -21.84 -16.54
CA SER A 169 -16.05 -21.89 -17.97
C SER A 169 -14.97 -20.91 -18.43
N PHE A 170 -14.37 -20.10 -17.55
CA PHE A 170 -13.28 -19.19 -17.92
C PHE A 170 -11.97 -19.51 -17.16
N PRO A 171 -10.86 -19.77 -17.86
CA PRO A 171 -9.57 -20.04 -17.22
C PRO A 171 -8.85 -18.75 -16.78
N PHE A 172 -9.36 -17.58 -17.15
CA PHE A 172 -8.73 -16.29 -16.91
C PHE A 172 -9.37 -15.58 -15.71
N PRO A 173 -8.58 -15.15 -14.71
CA PRO A 173 -9.08 -14.43 -13.54
C PRO A 173 -9.96 -13.22 -13.88
N SER A 174 -9.62 -12.49 -14.96
CA SER A 174 -10.30 -11.25 -15.35
C SER A 174 -11.76 -11.44 -15.75
N ALA A 175 -12.19 -12.66 -16.10
CA ALA A 175 -13.57 -12.92 -16.47
C ALA A 175 -14.58 -12.64 -15.34
N GLY A 176 -14.12 -12.66 -14.08
CA GLY A 176 -14.97 -12.41 -12.92
C GLY A 176 -15.03 -10.95 -12.48
N LEU A 177 -14.34 -10.03 -13.16
CA LEU A 177 -14.34 -8.62 -12.78
C LEU A 177 -15.73 -8.03 -13.04
N HIS A 178 -16.31 -7.43 -12.01
CA HIS A 178 -17.61 -6.77 -12.10
C HIS A 178 -17.45 -5.36 -12.66
N SER A 179 -18.46 -4.92 -13.41
CA SER A 179 -18.58 -3.60 -14.06
C SER A 179 -17.62 -3.33 -15.23
N LEU A 180 -17.98 -2.32 -16.04
CA LEU A 180 -17.04 -1.70 -16.97
C LEU A 180 -15.94 -1.07 -16.12
N LEU A 181 -14.68 -1.45 -16.34
CA LEU A 181 -13.54 -0.93 -15.60
C LEU A 181 -13.09 0.38 -16.28
N PRO A 182 -13.52 1.56 -15.81
CA PRO A 182 -13.17 2.81 -16.47
C PRO A 182 -11.67 3.09 -16.30
N ASN A 183 -11.16 3.94 -17.16
CA ASN A 183 -9.90 4.62 -16.89
C ASN A 183 -10.20 5.88 -16.07
N ILE A 184 -9.38 6.11 -15.03
CA ILE A 184 -9.33 7.38 -14.32
C ILE A 184 -8.33 8.25 -15.07
N CYS A 185 -8.79 9.40 -15.56
CA CYS A 185 -7.94 10.37 -16.23
C CYS A 185 -7.81 11.62 -15.35
N LEU A 186 -6.58 11.99 -15.04
CA LEU A 186 -6.25 13.20 -14.30
C LEU A 186 -5.68 14.22 -15.26
N THR A 187 -6.24 15.43 -15.21
CA THR A 187 -5.66 16.59 -15.92
C THR A 187 -4.83 17.39 -14.93
N SER A 188 -3.56 17.62 -15.25
CA SER A 188 -2.65 18.40 -14.41
C SER A 188 -1.93 19.47 -15.20
N THR A 189 -1.59 20.57 -14.54
CA THR A 189 -0.78 21.68 -15.08
C THR A 189 0.64 21.71 -14.50
N GLN A 190 0.91 20.91 -13.46
CA GLN A 190 2.22 20.82 -12.81
C GLN A 190 2.45 19.45 -12.17
N MET A 191 3.72 19.09 -11.97
CA MET A 191 4.15 17.89 -11.26
C MET A 191 5.30 18.24 -10.33
N THR A 192 5.21 17.77 -9.09
CA THR A 192 6.31 17.82 -8.13
C THR A 192 6.90 16.43 -7.99
N THR A 193 8.20 16.31 -8.19
CA THR A 193 8.96 15.07 -8.00
C THR A 193 9.75 15.20 -6.70
N THR A 194 9.62 14.22 -5.82
CA THR A 194 10.40 14.14 -4.58
C THR A 194 11.37 12.97 -4.70
N ILE A 195 12.66 13.21 -4.52
CA ILE A 195 13.68 12.16 -4.48
C ILE A 195 13.91 11.80 -3.02
N SER A 196 13.38 10.65 -2.59
CA SER A 196 13.74 10.08 -1.30
C SER A 196 15.03 9.29 -1.45
N THR A 197 16.13 9.79 -0.87
CA THR A 197 17.36 9.01 -0.73
C THR A 197 17.10 7.90 0.29
N LEU A 198 17.02 6.65 -0.17
CA LEU A 198 17.09 5.51 0.74
C LEU A 198 18.44 5.56 1.46
N ASP A 199 18.44 5.70 2.79
CA ASP A 199 19.62 5.44 3.60
C ASP A 199 20.10 4.01 3.29
N THR A 200 21.16 3.90 2.49
CA THR A 200 21.96 2.68 2.41
C THR A 200 22.52 2.45 3.81
N MET A 201 21.88 1.58 4.59
CA MET A 201 22.49 1.02 5.79
C MET A 201 23.86 0.46 5.38
N PRO A 202 24.95 0.81 6.09
CA PRO A 202 26.25 0.21 5.83
C PRO A 202 26.10 -1.28 6.08
N ILE A 203 26.29 -2.10 5.04
CA ILE A 203 26.43 -3.54 5.19
C ILE A 203 27.63 -3.74 6.13
N PRO A 204 27.45 -4.33 7.33
CA PRO A 204 28.59 -4.64 8.18
C PRO A 204 29.42 -5.69 7.43
N ASN A 205 30.59 -5.29 6.97
CA ASN A 205 31.54 -6.15 6.29
C ASN A 205 32.01 -7.22 7.30
N LYS A 206 31.29 -8.34 7.39
CA LYS A 206 31.70 -9.50 8.17
C LYS A 206 32.74 -10.26 7.36
N THR A 207 33.88 -10.48 8.03
CA THR A 207 34.86 -11.55 7.81
C THR A 207 35.63 -11.51 6.48
N GLY A 208 36.76 -10.81 6.49
CA GLY A 208 37.93 -11.26 5.75
C GLY A 208 38.36 -12.62 6.32
N LEU A 209 38.20 -13.67 5.52
CA LEU A 209 38.80 -14.97 5.77
C LEU A 209 40.28 -14.87 5.39
N ASP A 210 41.15 -15.00 6.39
CA ASP A 210 42.57 -15.26 6.22
C ASP A 210 42.74 -16.54 5.40
N ILE A 211 43.28 -16.41 4.19
CA ILE A 211 43.83 -17.54 3.44
C ILE A 211 45.35 -17.45 3.56
N GLU A 212 45.90 -18.22 4.50
CA GLU A 212 47.33 -18.53 4.53
C GLU A 212 47.72 -19.23 3.23
N THR A 213 48.56 -18.57 2.42
CA THR A 213 49.24 -19.17 1.28
C THR A 213 50.28 -20.19 1.76
N ILE A 214 50.10 -21.46 1.38
CA ILE A 214 51.08 -22.54 1.52
C ILE A 214 52.20 -22.34 0.48
N PRO A 215 53.49 -22.49 0.83
CA PRO A 215 54.60 -22.27 -0.09
C PRO A 215 54.77 -23.45 -1.05
N GLU A 216 54.75 -23.16 -2.35
CA GLU A 216 55.02 -24.13 -3.41
C GLU A 216 56.53 -24.32 -3.58
N ALA A 217 56.97 -25.58 -3.49
CA ALA A 217 58.35 -26.01 -3.63
C ALA A 217 58.83 -25.84 -5.09
N THR A 218 60.01 -25.26 -5.27
CA THR A 218 60.73 -25.31 -6.56
C THR A 218 62.06 -26.02 -6.40
N LYS A 219 62.22 -27.12 -7.14
CA LYS A 219 63.48 -27.74 -7.57
C LYS A 219 63.24 -28.26 -9.00
N PRO A 220 64.27 -28.42 -9.85
CA PRO A 220 65.64 -28.84 -9.56
C PRO A 220 66.69 -27.72 -9.53
#